data_AF-A0A960NLW6-F1
#
_entry.id   AF-A0A960NLW6-F1
#
_cell.length_a   1.000
_cell.length_b   1.000
_cell.length_c   1.000
_cell.angle_alpha   90.00
_cell.angle_beta   90.00
_cell.angle_gamma   90.00
#
_symmetry.space_group_name_H-M   'P 1'
#
loop_
_entity.id
_entity.type
_entity.pdbx_description
1 polymer ?
#
loop_
_entity_poly.entity_id
_entity_poly.type
_entity_poly.pdbx_seq_one_letter_code
_entity_poly.pdbx_strand_id
1 'polypeptide(L)'
;MMAGIAFEQELNGEQFRAVTAPDGPVLIIAAAGTGKTRTLTYRVAYLVERGIDPRRILLLTFTNKAAREMLERARGLVGEGVSGLWGGTFHHMANRMLRQHAEAIGYRNDYSILDQDDAKRLVKQSVEEVHPVKDKLFPKPDVLLSVFGLASSKDVSIDSIAEQRFADSDVDTQVVGRIGDVYRKRKQEANAMDFDDLLANGLKLFRDNPDLLDRYRERFLHILVDEYQDTNHIQSEWVDQLASFHRNLLVVGDDFQSIYSWRG
;
A
#
# COMPACT_ATOMS: atom_id res chain seq x y z
N MET A 1 -36.22 -0.23 -5.18
CA MET A 1 -35.87 -1.54 -4.58
C MET A 1 -34.87 -2.19 -5.51
N MET A 2 -33.62 -2.36 -5.08
CA MET A 2 -32.69 -3.20 -5.85
C MET A 2 -33.23 -4.63 -5.79
N ALA A 3 -33.34 -5.32 -6.92
CA ALA A 3 -33.55 -6.76 -6.91
C ALA A 3 -32.34 -7.38 -6.20
N GLY A 4 -32.57 -8.08 -5.08
CA GLY A 4 -31.48 -8.69 -4.30
C GLY A 4 -30.77 -9.76 -5.12
N ILE A 5 -29.44 -9.77 -5.06
CA ILE A 5 -28.61 -10.76 -5.74
C ILE A 5 -28.86 -12.14 -5.11
N ALA A 6 -29.19 -13.13 -5.94
CA ALA A 6 -29.31 -14.52 -5.49
C ALA A 6 -27.91 -15.14 -5.32
N PHE A 7 -27.19 -14.77 -4.26
CA PHE A 7 -25.78 -15.14 -4.04
C PHE A 7 -25.49 -16.65 -4.15
N GLU A 8 -26.38 -17.51 -3.63
CA GLU A 8 -26.23 -18.97 -3.69
C GLU A 8 -26.31 -19.55 -5.12
N GLN A 9 -26.94 -18.83 -6.05
CA GLN A 9 -27.03 -19.24 -7.46
C GLN A 9 -25.82 -18.74 -8.26
N GLU A 10 -25.20 -17.65 -7.81
CA GLU A 10 -24.06 -17.02 -8.48
C GLU A 10 -22.69 -17.55 -8.00
N LEU A 11 -22.63 -18.21 -6.86
CA LEU A 11 -21.39 -18.60 -6.21
C LEU A 11 -21.39 -20.10 -5.92
N ASN A 12 -20.22 -20.74 -6.02
CA ASN A 12 -20.06 -22.08 -5.48
C ASN A 12 -20.09 -22.05 -3.93
N GLY A 13 -20.22 -23.21 -3.29
CA GLY A 13 -20.35 -23.29 -1.84
C GLY A 13 -19.21 -22.62 -1.06
N GLU A 14 -17.97 -22.75 -1.52
CA GLU A 14 -16.80 -22.12 -0.88
C GLU A 14 -16.84 -20.59 -0.99
N GLN A 15 -17.09 -20.09 -2.21
CA GLN A 15 -17.21 -18.66 -2.47
C GLN A 15 -18.40 -18.06 -1.72
N PHE A 16 -19.53 -18.76 -1.65
CA PHE A 16 -20.71 -18.32 -0.91
C PHE A 16 -20.40 -18.19 0.59
N ARG A 17 -19.74 -19.19 1.19
CA ARG A 17 -19.30 -19.12 2.60
C ARG A 17 -18.35 -17.96 2.85
N ALA A 18 -17.39 -17.74 1.96
CA ALA A 18 -16.46 -16.62 2.05
C ALA A 18 -17.16 -15.25 1.94
N VAL A 19 -18.09 -15.11 0.98
CA VAL A 19 -18.85 -13.89 0.75
C VAL A 19 -19.80 -13.57 1.90
N THR A 20 -20.39 -14.58 2.52
CA THR A 20 -21.37 -14.44 3.61
C THR A 20 -20.78 -14.60 5.01
N ALA A 21 -19.44 -14.73 5.12
CA ALA A 21 -18.76 -14.86 6.40
C ALA A 21 -19.19 -13.77 7.39
N PRO A 22 -19.34 -14.10 8.69
CA PRO A 22 -19.71 -13.12 9.70
C PRO A 22 -18.65 -12.01 9.83
N ASP A 23 -19.00 -10.97 10.56
CA ASP A 23 -18.08 -9.87 10.86
C ASP A 23 -16.92 -10.41 11.75
N GLY A 24 -15.72 -9.85 11.58
CA GLY A 24 -14.47 -10.34 12.14
C GLY A 24 -13.37 -10.62 11.10
N PRO A 25 -12.19 -11.06 11.55
CA PRO A 25 -11.06 -11.33 10.67
C PRO A 25 -11.27 -12.63 9.87
N VAL A 26 -11.03 -12.58 8.56
CA VAL A 26 -11.20 -13.70 7.63
C VAL A 26 -9.99 -13.80 6.71
N LEU A 27 -9.37 -14.98 6.65
CA LEU A 27 -8.32 -15.33 5.70
C LEU A 27 -8.88 -16.32 4.68
N ILE A 28 -8.79 -15.99 3.40
CA ILE A 28 -9.18 -16.86 2.30
C ILE A 28 -7.91 -17.27 1.54
N ILE A 29 -7.57 -18.55 1.64
CA ILE A 29 -6.47 -19.15 0.88
C ILE A 29 -7.05 -19.69 -0.43
N ALA A 30 -6.64 -19.12 -1.55
CA ALA A 30 -7.27 -19.37 -2.84
C ALA A 30 -6.26 -19.38 -3.99
N ALA A 31 -6.08 -20.56 -4.61
CA ALA A 31 -5.17 -20.75 -5.73
C ALA A 31 -5.52 -19.88 -6.96
N ALA A 32 -4.61 -19.77 -7.93
CA ALA A 32 -4.88 -19.10 -9.21
C ALA A 32 -6.16 -19.66 -9.87
N GLY A 33 -6.95 -18.75 -10.45
CA GLY A 33 -8.14 -19.13 -11.21
C GLY A 33 -9.34 -19.60 -10.38
N THR A 34 -9.25 -19.62 -9.04
CA THR A 34 -10.36 -20.04 -8.15
C THR A 34 -11.43 -18.96 -7.93
N GLY A 35 -11.24 -17.77 -8.51
CA GLY A 35 -12.19 -16.65 -8.41
C GLY A 35 -12.00 -15.75 -7.18
N LYS A 36 -10.75 -15.52 -6.75
CA LYS A 36 -10.37 -14.51 -5.73
C LYS A 36 -11.10 -13.18 -5.94
N THR A 37 -10.93 -12.60 -7.12
CA THR A 37 -11.57 -11.34 -7.52
C THR A 37 -13.09 -11.42 -7.45
N ARG A 38 -13.71 -12.53 -7.90
CA ARG A 38 -15.17 -12.73 -7.84
C ARG A 38 -15.63 -12.72 -6.38
N THR A 39 -14.93 -13.44 -5.51
CA THR A 39 -15.23 -13.52 -4.08
C THR A 39 -15.19 -12.14 -3.42
N LEU A 40 -14.14 -11.34 -3.67
CA LEU A 40 -14.04 -9.98 -3.13
C LEU A 40 -15.13 -9.04 -3.65
N THR A 41 -15.43 -9.06 -4.95
CA THR A 41 -16.47 -8.18 -5.51
C THR A 41 -17.87 -8.55 -5.02
N TYR A 42 -18.14 -9.84 -4.86
CA TYR A 42 -19.40 -10.31 -4.27
C TYR A 42 -19.47 -10.04 -2.77
N ARG A 43 -18.34 -10.06 -2.04
CA ARG A 43 -18.31 -9.61 -0.64
C ARG A 43 -18.69 -8.15 -0.51
N VAL A 44 -18.19 -7.27 -1.38
CA VAL A 44 -18.62 -5.86 -1.42
C VAL A 44 -20.13 -5.78 -1.65
N ALA A 45 -20.65 -6.49 -2.66
CA ALA A 45 -22.07 -6.48 -2.97
C ALA A 45 -22.92 -6.97 -1.78
N TYR A 46 -22.52 -8.05 -1.13
CA TYR A 46 -23.18 -8.60 0.05
C TYR A 46 -23.21 -7.62 1.23
N LEU A 47 -22.09 -6.93 1.50
CA LEU A 47 -22.04 -5.91 2.55
C LEU A 47 -22.99 -4.74 2.26
N VAL A 48 -23.02 -4.28 1.00
CA VAL A 48 -23.94 -3.21 0.58
C VAL A 48 -25.41 -3.64 0.71
N GLU A 49 -25.75 -4.87 0.30
CA GLU A 49 -27.11 -5.40 0.47
C GLU A 49 -27.52 -5.57 1.94
N ARG A 50 -26.57 -5.88 2.83
CA ARG A 50 -26.77 -5.86 4.30
C ARG A 50 -26.99 -4.45 4.87
N GLY A 51 -26.92 -3.41 4.04
CA GLY A 51 -27.10 -2.01 4.44
C GLY A 51 -25.83 -1.32 4.91
N ILE A 52 -24.65 -1.89 4.66
CA ILE A 52 -23.39 -1.21 4.95
C ILE A 52 -23.16 -0.11 3.92
N ASP A 53 -22.93 1.10 4.41
CA ASP A 53 -22.58 2.22 3.56
C ASP A 53 -21.24 1.99 2.84
N PRO A 54 -21.18 2.07 1.50
CA PRO A 54 -19.95 1.83 0.74
C PRO A 54 -18.77 2.70 1.16
N ARG A 55 -19.02 3.91 1.68
CA ARG A 55 -17.97 4.83 2.15
C ARG A 55 -17.21 4.31 3.37
N ARG A 56 -17.74 3.26 4.01
CA ARG A 56 -17.16 2.54 5.15
C ARG A 56 -16.45 1.25 4.74
N ILE A 57 -16.34 0.97 3.45
CA ILE A 57 -15.62 -0.18 2.91
C ILE A 57 -14.34 0.32 2.24
N LEU A 58 -13.21 -0.31 2.57
CA LEU A 58 -11.92 -0.10 1.93
C LEU A 58 -11.52 -1.36 1.16
N LEU A 59 -11.22 -1.23 -0.13
CA LEU A 59 -10.84 -2.31 -1.03
C LEU A 59 -9.43 -2.08 -1.58
N LEU A 60 -8.48 -2.92 -1.16
CA LEU A 60 -7.06 -2.81 -1.49
C LEU A 60 -6.62 -3.92 -2.44
N THR A 61 -5.72 -3.57 -3.35
CA THR A 61 -5.06 -4.51 -4.28
C THR A 61 -3.67 -3.97 -4.67
N PHE A 62 -2.93 -4.70 -5.50
CA PHE A 62 -1.55 -4.38 -5.86
C PHE A 62 -1.42 -3.63 -7.18
N THR A 63 -2.35 -3.81 -8.11
CA THR A 63 -2.25 -3.22 -9.45
C THR A 63 -3.41 -2.29 -9.75
N ASN A 64 -3.13 -1.22 -10.50
CA ASN A 64 -4.18 -0.31 -10.96
C ASN A 64 -5.20 -1.02 -11.86
N LYS A 65 -4.77 -2.05 -12.59
CA LYS A 65 -5.67 -2.86 -13.43
C LYS A 65 -6.65 -3.65 -12.55
N ALA A 66 -6.15 -4.40 -11.57
CA ALA A 66 -7.00 -5.16 -10.65
C ALA A 66 -7.96 -4.24 -9.89
N ALA A 67 -7.49 -3.06 -9.46
CA ALA A 67 -8.34 -2.09 -8.76
C ALA A 67 -9.52 -1.63 -9.63
N ARG A 68 -9.26 -1.26 -10.89
CA ARG A 68 -10.31 -0.86 -11.83
C ARG A 68 -11.28 -2.00 -12.10
N GLU A 69 -10.76 -3.19 -12.41
CA GLU A 69 -11.60 -4.36 -12.70
C GLU A 69 -12.49 -4.74 -11.52
N MET A 70 -11.97 -4.71 -10.29
CA MET A 70 -12.74 -4.99 -9.07
C MET A 70 -13.83 -3.93 -8.84
N LEU A 71 -13.50 -2.66 -9.00
CA LEU A 71 -14.47 -1.57 -8.85
C LEU A 71 -15.57 -1.61 -9.92
N GLU A 72 -15.21 -1.89 -11.17
CA GLU A 72 -16.16 -2.07 -12.28
C GLU A 72 -17.09 -3.24 -12.04
N ARG A 73 -16.55 -4.39 -11.58
CA ARG A 73 -17.36 -5.57 -11.23
C ARG A 73 -18.29 -5.31 -10.06
N ALA A 74 -17.80 -4.69 -8.98
CA ALA A 74 -18.64 -4.32 -7.84
C ALA A 74 -19.77 -3.38 -8.28
N ARG A 75 -19.47 -2.39 -9.14
CA ARG A 75 -20.48 -1.51 -9.73
C ARG A 75 -21.47 -2.25 -10.63
N GLY A 76 -21.03 -3.25 -11.39
CA GLY A 76 -21.92 -4.09 -12.19
C GLY A 76 -22.92 -4.88 -11.33
N LEU A 77 -22.55 -5.24 -10.10
CA LEU A 77 -23.40 -6.00 -9.18
C LEU A 77 -24.43 -5.14 -8.46
N VAL A 78 -24.03 -3.99 -7.90
CA VAL A 78 -24.92 -3.15 -7.06
C VAL A 78 -25.30 -1.79 -7.68
N GLY A 79 -24.86 -1.51 -8.91
CA GLY A 79 -25.14 -0.25 -9.61
C GLY A 79 -24.59 0.98 -8.86
N GLU A 80 -25.44 1.99 -8.67
CA GLU A 80 -25.12 3.19 -7.89
C GLU A 80 -24.86 2.89 -6.40
N GLY A 81 -25.20 1.69 -5.94
CA GLY A 81 -25.00 1.23 -4.56
C GLY A 81 -23.54 1.11 -4.12
N VAL A 82 -22.54 1.29 -4.99
CA VAL A 82 -21.10 1.39 -4.60
C VAL A 82 -20.57 2.82 -4.60
N SER A 83 -21.42 3.83 -4.80
CA SER A 83 -20.97 5.23 -4.82
C SER A 83 -20.25 5.59 -3.50
N GLY A 84 -19.04 6.14 -3.62
CA GLY A 84 -18.22 6.53 -2.47
C GLY A 84 -17.35 5.41 -1.86
N LEU A 85 -17.38 4.18 -2.39
CA LEU A 85 -16.45 3.11 -2.05
C LEU A 85 -15.00 3.58 -2.18
N TRP A 86 -14.17 3.28 -1.18
CA TRP A 86 -12.72 3.50 -1.28
C TRP A 86 -12.10 2.24 -1.84
N GLY A 87 -11.63 2.29 -3.09
CA GLY A 87 -10.93 1.18 -3.71
C GLY A 87 -9.75 1.63 -4.55
N GLY A 88 -8.66 0.87 -4.50
CA GLY A 88 -7.44 1.22 -5.21
C GLY A 88 -6.25 0.38 -4.80
N THR A 89 -5.08 0.77 -5.30
CA THR A 89 -3.82 0.24 -4.78
C THR A 89 -3.48 0.85 -3.42
N PHE A 90 -2.61 0.20 -2.65
CA PHE A 90 -2.06 0.76 -1.42
C PHE A 90 -1.52 2.18 -1.62
N HIS A 91 -0.70 2.39 -2.66
CA HIS A 91 -0.15 3.69 -3.00
C HIS A 91 -1.23 4.71 -3.36
N HIS A 92 -2.26 4.30 -4.11
CA HIS A 92 -3.37 5.19 -4.44
C HIS A 92 -4.14 5.63 -3.17
N MET A 93 -4.40 4.70 -2.25
CA MET A 93 -5.10 5.01 -0.99
C MET A 93 -4.24 5.85 -0.05
N ALA A 94 -2.95 5.53 0.10
CA ALA A 94 -2.02 6.33 0.90
C ALA A 94 -1.90 7.76 0.34
N ASN A 95 -1.69 7.91 -0.98
CA ASN A 95 -1.70 9.22 -1.64
C ASN A 95 -3.03 9.95 -1.42
N ARG A 96 -4.18 9.27 -1.54
CA ARG A 96 -5.49 9.90 -1.32
C ARG A 96 -5.64 10.49 0.09
N MET A 97 -5.09 9.83 1.12
CA MET A 97 -5.09 10.31 2.50
C MET A 97 -4.05 11.41 2.72
N LEU A 98 -2.84 11.25 2.19
CA LEU A 98 -1.78 12.26 2.22
C LEU A 98 -2.22 13.56 1.53
N ARG A 99 -2.94 13.49 0.40
CA ARG A 99 -3.48 14.70 -0.26
C ARG A 99 -4.45 15.51 0.61
N GLN A 100 -5.00 14.90 1.67
CA GLN A 100 -5.88 15.57 2.61
C GLN A 100 -5.14 16.06 3.86
N HIS A 101 -3.99 15.44 4.20
CA HIS A 101 -3.40 15.54 5.54
C HIS A 101 -1.87 15.58 5.57
N ALA A 102 -1.18 15.78 4.44
CA ALA A 102 0.29 15.80 4.37
C ALA A 102 0.92 16.90 5.25
N GLU A 103 0.18 17.98 5.52
CA GLU A 103 0.60 19.04 6.46
C GLU A 103 0.89 18.51 7.87
N ALA A 104 0.19 17.45 8.29
CA ALA A 104 0.40 16.83 9.60
C ALA A 104 1.75 16.10 9.73
N ILE A 105 2.48 15.91 8.63
CA ILE A 105 3.81 15.29 8.59
C ILE A 105 4.85 16.19 7.92
N GLY A 106 4.59 17.51 7.85
CA GLY A 106 5.58 18.49 7.39
C GLY A 106 5.73 18.58 5.87
N TYR A 107 4.70 18.22 5.11
CA TYR A 107 4.59 18.44 3.67
C TYR A 107 3.40 19.34 3.36
N ARG A 108 3.39 20.04 2.23
CA ARG A 108 2.15 20.66 1.75
C ARG A 108 1.31 19.63 0.99
N ASN A 109 -0.01 19.79 1.01
CA ASN A 109 -0.93 18.85 0.35
C ASN A 109 -0.78 18.78 -1.19
N ASP A 110 -0.13 19.78 -1.79
CA ASP A 110 0.13 19.91 -3.23
C ASP A 110 1.47 19.32 -3.69
N TYR A 111 2.08 18.41 -2.90
CA TYR A 111 3.36 17.79 -3.24
C TYR A 111 3.41 17.14 -4.63
N SER A 112 4.58 17.15 -5.27
CA SER A 112 4.80 16.41 -6.52
C SER A 112 5.16 14.94 -6.22
N ILE A 113 4.82 14.04 -7.15
CA ILE A 113 5.25 12.64 -7.09
C ILE A 113 6.37 12.47 -8.10
N LEU A 114 7.56 12.10 -7.63
CA LEU A 114 8.73 11.87 -8.47
C LEU A 114 8.58 10.56 -9.22
N ASP A 115 8.88 10.59 -10.52
CA ASP A 115 9.10 9.36 -11.27
C ASP A 115 10.51 8.80 -11.01
N GLN A 116 10.82 7.67 -11.65
CA GLN A 116 12.09 6.99 -11.43
C GLN A 116 13.28 7.84 -11.91
N ASP A 117 13.14 8.60 -12.99
CA ASP A 117 14.24 9.40 -13.55
C ASP A 117 14.48 10.65 -12.71
N ASP A 118 13.42 11.28 -12.20
CA ASP A 118 13.48 12.36 -11.23
C ASP A 118 14.17 11.93 -9.93
N ALA A 119 13.77 10.77 -9.38
CA ALA A 119 14.37 10.19 -8.19
C ALA A 119 15.88 9.94 -8.41
N LYS A 120 16.26 9.36 -9.55
CA LYS A 120 17.67 9.12 -9.90
C LYS A 120 18.48 10.41 -9.97
N ARG A 121 17.92 11.45 -10.58
CA ARG A 121 18.57 12.77 -10.67
C ARG A 121 18.81 13.36 -9.29
N LEU A 122 17.82 13.26 -8.39
CA LEU A 122 17.92 13.79 -7.04
C LEU A 122 18.91 12.99 -6.18
N VAL A 123 18.94 11.66 -6.32
CA VAL A 123 19.98 10.82 -5.69
C VAL A 123 21.36 11.19 -6.21
N LYS A 124 21.54 11.36 -7.52
CA LYS A 124 22.83 11.77 -8.08
C LYS A 124 23.33 13.09 -7.47
N GLN A 125 22.46 14.09 -7.33
CA GLN A 125 22.81 15.36 -6.66
C GLN A 125 23.17 15.15 -5.18
N SER A 126 22.48 14.21 -4.51
CA SER A 126 22.77 13.86 -3.11
C SER A 126 24.14 13.18 -2.96
N VAL A 127 24.52 12.32 -3.93
CA VAL A 127 25.87 11.74 -4.00
C VAL A 127 26.92 12.83 -4.21
N GLU A 128 26.70 13.75 -5.15
CA GLU A 128 27.65 14.84 -5.44
C GLU A 128 27.90 15.75 -4.23
N GLU A 129 26.92 15.90 -3.34
CA GLU A 129 27.05 16.67 -2.09
C GLU A 129 27.83 15.92 -1.00
N VAL A 130 27.50 14.65 -0.75
CA VAL A 130 28.08 13.88 0.37
C VAL A 130 29.42 13.22 -0.02
N HIS A 131 29.55 12.80 -1.28
CA HIS A 131 30.69 12.09 -1.82
C HIS A 131 31.12 12.71 -3.17
N PRO A 132 31.75 13.90 -3.15
CA PRO A 132 32.14 14.64 -4.36
C PRO A 132 33.29 14.00 -5.15
N VAL A 133 33.89 12.93 -4.61
CA VAL A 133 35.00 12.23 -5.25
C VAL A 133 34.48 11.41 -6.43
N LYS A 134 35.14 11.57 -7.59
CA LYS A 134 34.87 10.75 -8.77
C LYS A 134 35.40 9.34 -8.57
N ASP A 135 34.61 8.52 -7.91
CA ASP A 135 34.83 7.08 -7.78
C ASP A 135 33.90 6.33 -8.73
N LYS A 136 34.49 5.62 -9.70
CA LYS A 136 33.73 4.81 -10.67
C LYS A 136 33.19 3.52 -10.06
N LEU A 137 33.73 3.09 -8.92
CA LEU A 137 33.32 1.90 -8.20
C LEU A 137 32.18 2.19 -7.22
N PHE A 138 31.93 3.47 -6.91
CA PHE A 138 30.84 3.86 -6.03
C PHE A 138 29.47 3.46 -6.63
N PRO A 139 28.49 3.05 -5.80
CA PRO A 139 27.19 2.61 -6.27
C PRO A 139 26.47 3.65 -7.14
N LYS A 140 25.90 3.18 -8.25
CA LYS A 140 25.09 4.02 -9.14
C LYS A 140 23.77 4.44 -8.45
N PRO A 141 23.15 5.56 -8.87
CA PRO A 141 21.87 6.03 -8.30
C PRO A 141 20.77 4.96 -8.23
N ASP A 142 20.67 4.08 -9.25
CA ASP A 142 19.69 2.99 -9.27
C ASP A 142 19.90 1.98 -8.15
N VAL A 143 21.16 1.70 -7.81
CA VAL A 143 21.51 0.78 -6.72
C VAL A 143 21.17 1.42 -5.38
N LEU A 144 21.48 2.70 -5.22
CA LEU A 144 21.15 3.46 -4.01
C LEU A 144 19.64 3.56 -3.80
N LEU A 145 18.87 3.87 -4.84
CA LEU A 145 17.40 3.86 -4.79
C LEU A 145 16.86 2.50 -4.38
N SER A 146 17.43 1.40 -4.88
CA SER A 146 17.02 0.06 -4.46
C SER A 146 17.31 -0.21 -2.98
N VAL A 147 18.43 0.29 -2.44
CA VAL A 147 18.75 0.20 -1.00
C VAL A 147 17.75 1.03 -0.19
N PHE A 148 17.47 2.26 -0.61
CA PHE A 148 16.55 3.17 0.08
C PHE A 148 15.11 2.64 0.07
N GLY A 149 14.64 2.16 -1.07
CA GLY A 149 13.31 1.57 -1.20
C GLY A 149 13.15 0.31 -0.37
N LEU A 150 14.16 -0.56 -0.31
CA LEU A 150 14.12 -1.76 0.54
C LEU A 150 14.20 -1.45 2.04
N ALA A 151 14.98 -0.43 2.42
CA ALA A 151 15.02 0.06 3.79
C ALA A 151 13.65 0.63 4.19
N SER A 152 13.03 1.41 3.29
CA SER A 152 11.68 1.93 3.45
C SER A 152 10.68 0.78 3.60
N SER A 153 10.59 -0.16 2.65
CA SER A 153 9.57 -1.22 2.67
C SER A 153 9.62 -2.13 3.91
N LYS A 154 10.81 -2.32 4.48
CA LYS A 154 11.05 -3.08 5.71
C LYS A 154 10.96 -2.25 6.99
N ASP A 155 10.81 -0.93 6.89
CA ASP A 155 10.81 0.01 8.02
C ASP A 155 12.10 -0.09 8.87
N VAL A 156 13.27 -0.16 8.21
CA VAL A 156 14.60 -0.25 8.85
C VAL A 156 15.54 0.85 8.37
N SER A 157 16.70 0.99 9.02
CA SER A 157 17.70 1.98 8.61
C SER A 157 18.33 1.63 7.25
N ILE A 158 18.71 2.68 6.51
CA ILE A 158 19.44 2.54 5.24
C ILE A 158 20.78 1.84 5.49
N ASP A 159 21.45 2.15 6.60
CA ASP A 159 22.72 1.53 6.99
C ASP A 159 22.60 0.02 7.09
N SER A 160 21.52 -0.50 7.71
CA SER A 160 21.32 -1.94 7.84
C SER A 160 21.19 -2.66 6.48
N ILE A 161 20.52 -2.04 5.51
CA ILE A 161 20.40 -2.61 4.16
C ILE A 161 21.70 -2.44 3.39
N ALA A 162 22.39 -1.30 3.54
CA ALA A 162 23.67 -1.04 2.89
C ALA A 162 24.74 -2.04 3.35
N GLU A 163 24.83 -2.32 4.65
CA GLU A 163 25.75 -3.32 5.23
C GLU A 163 25.55 -4.71 4.61
N GLN A 164 24.31 -5.15 4.46
CA GLN A 164 24.02 -6.43 3.80
C GLN A 164 24.32 -6.41 2.31
N ARG A 165 23.97 -5.31 1.62
CA ARG A 165 24.08 -5.20 0.16
C ARG A 165 25.53 -5.10 -0.32
N PHE A 166 26.39 -4.51 0.51
CA PHE A 166 27.76 -4.13 0.19
C PHE A 166 28.80 -4.86 1.04
N ALA A 167 28.43 -5.95 1.72
CA ALA A 167 29.28 -6.73 2.63
C ALA A 167 30.64 -7.14 2.01
N ASP A 168 30.65 -7.48 0.72
CA ASP A 168 31.85 -7.90 -0.02
C ASP A 168 32.48 -6.76 -0.86
N SER A 169 32.27 -5.50 -0.48
CA SER A 169 32.78 -4.33 -1.21
C SER A 169 33.38 -3.28 -0.29
N ASP A 170 34.27 -2.44 -0.82
CA ASP A 170 34.91 -1.34 -0.08
C ASP A 170 33.99 -0.09 0.07
N VAL A 171 32.68 -0.24 -0.14
CA VAL A 171 31.73 0.87 -0.04
C VAL A 171 31.53 1.23 1.43
N ASP A 172 31.82 2.47 1.80
CA ASP A 172 31.48 3.01 3.12
C ASP A 172 29.95 3.13 3.26
N THR A 173 29.36 2.24 4.05
CA THR A 173 27.91 2.18 4.27
C THR A 173 27.37 3.39 5.02
N GLN A 174 28.18 4.04 5.86
CA GLN A 174 27.81 5.28 6.55
C GLN A 174 27.72 6.46 5.57
N VAL A 175 28.51 6.45 4.49
CA VAL A 175 28.33 7.40 3.38
C VAL A 175 27.00 7.15 2.67
N VAL A 176 26.62 5.89 2.44
CA VAL A 176 25.34 5.52 1.84
C VAL A 176 24.15 6.00 2.70
N GLY A 177 24.22 5.79 4.03
CA GLY A 177 23.22 6.30 4.98
C GLY A 177 23.05 7.82 4.88
N ARG A 178 24.16 8.58 4.93
CA ARG A 178 24.14 10.04 4.78
C ARG A 178 23.58 10.52 3.44
N ILE A 179 23.87 9.83 2.34
CA ILE A 179 23.27 10.14 1.03
C ILE A 179 21.75 9.97 1.08
N GLY A 180 21.26 8.92 1.75
CA GLY A 180 19.84 8.68 1.97
C GLY A 180 19.16 9.81 2.75
N ASP A 181 19.81 10.31 3.79
CA ASP A 181 19.30 11.44 4.58
C ASP A 181 19.25 12.74 3.77
N VAL A 182 20.30 13.04 2.99
CA VAL A 182 20.32 14.20 2.08
C VAL A 182 19.24 14.07 1.01
N TYR A 183 19.04 12.87 0.45
CA TYR A 183 17.97 12.59 -0.51
C TYR A 183 16.59 12.85 0.10
N ARG A 184 16.32 12.34 1.31
CA ARG A 184 15.06 12.58 2.03
C ARG A 184 14.82 14.07 2.30
N LYS A 185 15.86 14.78 2.76
CA LYS A 185 15.80 16.23 3.02
C LYS A 185 15.47 17.01 1.74
N ARG A 186 16.17 16.71 0.64
CA ARG A 186 15.93 17.36 -0.66
C ARG A 186 14.52 17.15 -1.18
N LYS A 187 13.97 15.92 -1.03
CA LYS A 187 12.56 15.63 -1.35
C LYS A 187 11.62 16.51 -0.53
N GLN A 188 11.84 16.62 0.78
CA GLN A 188 11.01 17.44 1.66
C GLN A 188 11.08 18.93 1.31
N GLU A 189 12.28 19.49 1.08
CA GLU A 189 12.47 20.89 0.68
C GLU A 189 11.80 21.20 -0.66
N ALA A 190 11.84 20.25 -1.61
CA ALA A 190 11.15 20.35 -2.89
C ALA A 190 9.64 20.12 -2.78
N ASN A 191 9.12 19.77 -1.60
CA ASN A 191 7.76 19.31 -1.38
C ASN A 191 7.38 18.19 -2.37
N ALA A 192 8.23 17.16 -2.43
CA ALA A 192 8.12 16.03 -3.33
C ALA A 192 8.17 14.71 -2.55
N MET A 193 7.48 13.71 -3.07
CA MET A 193 7.52 12.33 -2.58
C MET A 193 7.83 11.41 -3.76
N ASP A 194 8.61 10.35 -3.55
CA ASP A 194 8.67 9.25 -4.50
C ASP A 194 7.60 8.17 -4.18
N PHE A 195 7.63 7.06 -4.89
CA PHE A 195 6.63 6.01 -4.71
C PHE A 195 6.74 5.31 -3.35
N ASP A 196 7.95 5.08 -2.86
CA ASP A 196 8.19 4.44 -1.55
C ASP A 196 7.75 5.36 -0.41
N ASP A 197 7.96 6.68 -0.56
CA ASP A 197 7.48 7.68 0.39
C ASP A 197 5.96 7.63 0.57
N LEU A 198 5.17 7.34 -0.47
CA LEU A 198 3.71 7.33 -0.34
C LEU A 198 3.25 6.35 0.74
N LEU A 199 3.87 5.16 0.80
CA LEU A 199 3.53 4.18 1.82
C LEU A 199 4.14 4.52 3.18
N ALA A 200 5.43 4.86 3.21
CA ALA A 200 6.13 5.19 4.45
C ALA A 200 5.51 6.42 5.14
N ASN A 201 5.23 7.48 4.38
CA ASN A 201 4.57 8.67 4.88
C ASN A 201 3.09 8.42 5.18
N GLY A 202 2.42 7.54 4.44
CA GLY A 202 1.05 7.11 4.76
C GLY A 202 0.95 6.42 6.12
N LEU A 203 1.95 5.61 6.47
CA LEU A 203 2.08 4.98 7.78
C LEU A 203 2.51 5.97 8.87
N LYS A 204 3.51 6.83 8.57
CA LYS A 204 3.94 7.91 9.46
C LYS A 204 2.79 8.85 9.83
N LEU A 205 1.93 9.18 8.87
CA LEU A 205 0.75 10.02 9.08
C LEU A 205 -0.10 9.49 10.24
N PHE A 206 -0.31 8.18 10.32
CA PHE A 206 -1.09 7.55 11.38
C PHE A 206 -0.32 7.38 12.69
N ARG A 207 0.96 6.97 12.63
CA ARG A 207 1.81 6.85 13.82
C ARG A 207 1.96 8.18 14.56
N ASP A 208 2.12 9.28 13.81
CA ASP A 208 2.36 10.61 14.38
C ASP A 208 1.05 11.34 14.72
N ASN A 209 -0.11 10.88 14.22
CA ASN A 209 -1.41 11.53 14.43
C ASN A 209 -2.52 10.52 14.81
N PRO A 210 -2.53 10.03 16.07
CA PRO A 210 -3.51 9.03 16.53
C PRO A 210 -4.97 9.46 16.34
N ASP A 211 -5.31 10.73 16.59
CA ASP A 211 -6.66 11.25 16.39
C ASP A 211 -7.13 11.15 14.93
N LEU A 212 -6.18 11.30 13.98
CA LEU A 212 -6.49 11.16 12.55
C LEU A 212 -6.70 9.69 12.20
N LEU A 213 -5.85 8.81 12.73
CA LEU A 213 -5.99 7.37 12.57
C LEU A 213 -7.35 6.88 13.10
N ASP A 214 -7.80 7.36 14.25
CA ASP A 214 -9.09 6.99 14.83
C ASP A 214 -10.27 7.38 13.93
N ARG A 215 -10.22 8.55 13.27
CA ARG A 215 -11.24 8.92 12.26
C ARG A 215 -11.31 7.93 11.10
N TYR A 216 -10.17 7.42 10.62
CA TYR A 216 -10.15 6.43 9.55
C TYR A 216 -10.56 5.04 10.03
N ARG A 217 -10.15 4.63 11.22
CA ARG A 217 -10.58 3.39 11.87
C ARG A 217 -12.09 3.36 12.09
N GLU A 218 -12.68 4.45 12.59
CA GLU A 218 -14.13 4.57 12.78
C GLU A 218 -14.88 4.51 11.43
N ARG A 219 -14.33 5.18 10.42
CA ARG A 219 -14.87 5.21 9.06
C ARG A 219 -14.91 3.81 8.45
N PHE A 220 -13.75 3.14 8.36
CA PHE A 220 -13.61 1.88 7.64
C PHE A 220 -14.10 0.71 8.50
N LEU A 221 -15.39 0.43 8.40
CA LEU A 221 -16.02 -0.70 9.05
C LEU A 221 -15.53 -2.03 8.49
N HIS A 222 -15.26 -2.12 7.18
CA HIS A 222 -14.71 -3.32 6.54
C HIS A 222 -13.50 -2.96 5.69
N ILE A 223 -12.44 -3.77 5.80
CA ILE A 223 -11.24 -3.67 4.97
C ILE A 223 -11.06 -4.99 4.24
N LEU A 224 -10.96 -4.92 2.93
CA LEU A 224 -10.87 -6.04 2.03
C LEU A 224 -9.55 -5.94 1.26
N VAL A 225 -8.70 -6.96 1.32
CA VAL A 225 -7.38 -6.94 0.67
C VAL A 225 -7.23 -8.12 -0.28
N ASP A 226 -6.90 -7.83 -1.54
CA ASP A 226 -6.55 -8.81 -2.56
C ASP A 226 -5.03 -9.04 -2.62
N GLU A 227 -4.63 -10.23 -3.06
CA GLU A 227 -3.24 -10.67 -3.21
C GLU A 227 -2.38 -10.42 -1.95
N TYR A 228 -2.90 -10.76 -0.77
CA TYR A 228 -2.27 -10.43 0.50
C TYR A 228 -0.86 -11.00 0.67
N GLN A 229 -0.53 -12.11 -0.01
CA GLN A 229 0.81 -12.69 -0.02
C GLN A 229 1.88 -11.75 -0.59
N ASP A 230 1.50 -10.72 -1.34
CA ASP A 230 2.41 -9.76 -1.95
C ASP A 230 2.65 -8.53 -1.06
N THR A 231 2.05 -8.47 0.15
CA THR A 231 2.21 -7.35 1.07
C THR A 231 3.62 -7.31 1.68
N ASN A 232 4.20 -6.11 1.73
CA ASN A 232 5.42 -5.86 2.51
C ASN A 232 5.08 -5.40 3.94
N HIS A 233 6.10 -5.30 4.79
CA HIS A 233 5.93 -4.91 6.19
C HIS A 233 5.13 -3.61 6.40
N ILE A 234 5.46 -2.54 5.66
CA ILE A 234 4.73 -1.27 5.76
C ILE A 234 3.25 -1.43 5.38
N GLN A 235 2.94 -2.19 4.32
CA GLN A 235 1.57 -2.39 3.87
C GLN A 235 0.75 -3.19 4.89
N SER A 236 1.33 -4.24 5.46
CA SER A 236 0.68 -5.04 6.51
C SER A 236 0.42 -4.18 7.76
N GLU A 237 1.42 -3.45 8.24
CA GLU A 237 1.28 -2.56 9.40
C GLU A 237 0.22 -1.46 9.16
N TRP A 238 0.17 -0.91 7.94
CA TRP A 238 -0.83 0.09 7.57
C TRP A 238 -2.25 -0.48 7.61
N VAL A 239 -2.44 -1.71 7.13
CA VAL A 239 -3.73 -2.43 7.20
C VAL A 239 -4.09 -2.75 8.65
N ASP A 240 -3.14 -3.26 9.44
CA ASP A 240 -3.36 -3.61 10.84
C ASP A 240 -3.78 -2.40 11.67
N GLN A 241 -3.14 -1.25 11.47
CA GLN A 241 -3.54 -0.01 12.12
C GLN A 241 -4.96 0.38 11.75
N LEU A 242 -5.33 0.38 10.46
CA LEU A 242 -6.68 0.74 10.03
C LEU A 242 -7.75 -0.25 10.49
N ALA A 243 -7.44 -1.55 10.52
CA ALA A 243 -8.37 -2.61 10.87
C ALA A 243 -8.58 -2.77 12.39
N SER A 244 -7.66 -2.24 13.21
CA SER A 244 -7.60 -2.54 14.65
C SER A 244 -8.86 -2.21 15.47
N PHE A 245 -9.72 -1.28 15.02
CA PHE A 245 -10.93 -0.89 15.75
C PHE A 245 -12.10 -1.87 15.52
N HIS A 246 -12.58 -2.01 14.28
CA HIS A 246 -13.71 -2.89 13.96
C HIS A 246 -13.30 -4.35 13.77
N ARG A 247 -12.04 -4.61 13.41
CA ARG A 247 -11.46 -5.93 13.17
C ARG A 247 -12.15 -6.75 12.08
N ASN A 248 -12.89 -6.11 11.17
CA ASN A 248 -13.50 -6.75 10.01
C ASN A 248 -12.56 -6.69 8.81
N LEU A 249 -11.40 -7.33 8.96
CA LEU A 249 -10.40 -7.47 7.92
C LEU A 249 -10.65 -8.80 7.18
N LEU A 250 -10.87 -8.74 5.87
CA LEU A 250 -10.90 -9.93 5.03
C LEU A 250 -9.77 -9.84 4.01
N VAL A 251 -8.89 -10.82 4.03
CA VAL A 251 -7.75 -10.91 3.11
C VAL A 251 -7.86 -12.16 2.25
N VAL A 252 -7.47 -12.02 0.99
CA VAL A 252 -7.39 -13.13 0.03
C VAL A 252 -5.97 -13.25 -0.45
N GLY A 253 -5.42 -14.46 -0.47
CA GLY A 253 -4.08 -14.70 -0.99
C GLY A 253 -3.83 -16.15 -1.39
N ASP A 254 -2.67 -16.37 -2.01
CA ASP A 254 -2.15 -17.70 -2.37
C ASP A 254 -0.67 -17.80 -2.01
N ASP A 255 -0.34 -18.63 -1.01
CA ASP A 255 1.03 -18.84 -0.54
C ASP A 255 1.97 -19.36 -1.66
N PHE A 256 1.42 -20.03 -2.68
CA PHE A 256 2.19 -20.52 -3.83
C PHE A 256 2.48 -19.46 -4.90
N GLN A 257 1.94 -18.24 -4.75
CA GLN A 257 2.08 -17.13 -5.71
C GLN A 257 2.83 -15.92 -5.19
N SER A 258 3.48 -16.01 -4.03
CA SER A 258 4.35 -14.92 -3.55
C SER A 258 5.53 -14.72 -4.52
N ILE A 259 5.39 -13.78 -5.46
CA ILE A 259 6.41 -13.43 -6.47
C ILE A 259 7.13 -12.11 -6.16
N TYR A 260 6.69 -11.40 -5.11
CA TYR A 260 7.26 -10.11 -4.70
C TYR A 260 8.08 -10.16 -3.40
N SER A 261 8.54 -11.33 -2.95
CA SER A 261 9.37 -11.50 -1.74
C SER A 261 10.66 -10.67 -1.73
N TRP A 262 11.13 -10.23 -2.89
CA TRP A 262 12.28 -9.32 -3.03
C TRP A 262 11.96 -7.86 -2.67
N ARG A 263 10.69 -7.50 -2.49
CA ARG A 263 10.22 -6.14 -2.14
C ARG A 263 10.10 -5.90 -0.64
N GLY A 264 10.44 -6.88 0.21
CA GLY A 264 10.32 -6.82 1.66
C GLY A 264 9.08 -7.56 2.14
#